data_AF-A0AAA9Z559-F1
#
_entry.id   AF-A0AAA9Z559-F1
#
_cell.length_a   1.000
_cell.length_b   1.000
_cell.length_c   1.000
_cell.angle_alpha   90.00
_cell.angle_beta   90.00
_cell.angle_gamma   90.00
#
_symmetry.space_group_name_H-M   'P 1'
#
loop_
_entity.id
_entity.type
_entity.pdbx_description
1 polymer ?
#
loop_
_entity_poly.entity_id
_entity_poly.type
_entity_poly.pdbx_seq_one_letter_code
_entity_poly.pdbx_strand_id
1 'polypeptide(L)'
;METIQEPLEIILATNRCTLDMKTCELFNKLTLSDVCRYINDQKGIWASFFKSMEPDFHCPIKPGLYKFQNSVVDLSFATNFPLEGYRWQTSMKLYSTVKPKKELYCLSSQSLMRWVKKL
;
A
#
# COMPACT_ATOMS: atom_id res chain seq x y z
N MET A 1 -18.10 13.29 -7.45
CA MET A 1 -16.73 12.85 -7.11
C MET A 1 -15.77 13.58 -8.04
N GLU A 2 -14.66 14.08 -7.51
CA GLU A 2 -13.70 14.89 -8.26
C GLU A 2 -12.50 14.04 -8.70
N THR A 3 -11.86 14.40 -9.81
CA THR A 3 -10.60 13.79 -10.25
C THR A 3 -9.51 14.05 -9.22
N ILE A 4 -8.82 12.99 -8.80
CA ILE A 4 -7.70 13.08 -7.87
C ILE A 4 -6.45 13.46 -8.68
N GLN A 5 -5.92 14.64 -8.38
CA GLN A 5 -4.76 15.22 -9.05
C GLN A 5 -3.49 15.01 -8.23
N GLU A 6 -2.36 15.03 -8.94
CA GLU A 6 -1.03 15.16 -8.34
C GLU A 6 -0.83 16.55 -7.72
N PRO A 7 0.08 16.71 -6.75
CA PRO A 7 0.94 15.67 -6.16
C PRO A 7 0.23 14.80 -5.11
N LEU A 8 0.59 13.51 -5.10
CA LEU A 8 0.07 12.49 -4.20
C LEU A 8 1.19 11.92 -3.32
N GLU A 9 0.86 11.62 -2.08
CA GLU A 9 1.77 11.01 -1.10
C GLU A 9 1.07 9.82 -0.41
N ILE A 10 1.74 8.68 -0.37
CA ILE A 10 1.33 7.54 0.47
C ILE A 10 2.22 7.48 1.71
N ILE A 11 1.60 7.39 2.89
CA ILE A 11 2.29 7.08 4.14
C ILE A 11 1.87 5.68 4.57
N LEU A 12 2.86 4.79 4.69
CA LEU A 12 2.73 3.44 5.21
C LEU A 12 3.43 3.38 6.57
N ALA A 13 2.68 3.11 7.64
CA ALA A 13 3.24 2.87 8.97
C ALA A 13 2.89 1.46 9.42
N THR A 14 3.92 0.67 9.72
CA THR A 14 3.80 -0.72 10.13
C THR A 14 4.32 -0.87 11.55
N ASN A 15 3.46 -1.35 12.44
CA ASN A 15 3.80 -1.70 13.80
C ASN A 15 3.98 -3.21 13.91
N ARG A 16 5.01 -3.60 14.65
CA ARG A 16 5.24 -4.98 15.06
C ARG A 16 4.63 -5.16 16.45
N CYS A 17 3.70 -6.09 16.56
CA CYS A 17 2.98 -6.39 17.78
C CYS A 17 3.34 -7.77 18.33
N THR A 18 3.23 -7.93 19.65
CA THR A 18 3.21 -9.25 20.29
C THR A 18 2.05 -10.09 19.76
N LEU A 19 2.15 -11.41 19.91
CA LEU A 19 1.10 -12.32 19.44
C LEU A 19 -0.26 -12.09 20.11
N ASP A 20 -0.27 -11.54 21.33
CA ASP A 20 -1.48 -11.14 22.06
C ASP A 20 -1.93 -9.69 21.78
N MET A 21 -1.24 -8.96 20.89
CA MET A 21 -1.51 -7.56 20.49
C MET A 21 -1.46 -6.55 21.64
N LYS A 22 -0.92 -6.90 22.82
CA LYS A 22 -0.85 -5.97 23.96
C LYS A 22 0.19 -4.88 23.78
N THR A 23 1.31 -5.21 23.16
CA THR A 23 2.36 -4.23 22.85
C THR A 23 2.59 -4.20 21.35
N CYS A 24 2.60 -2.99 20.80
CA CYS A 24 2.83 -2.72 19.39
C CYS A 24 3.85 -1.59 19.29
N GLU A 25 4.95 -1.83 18.61
CA GLU A 25 6.02 -0.85 18.41
C GLU A 25 6.11 -0.49 16.94
N LEU A 26 6.37 0.78 16.64
CA LEU A 26 6.60 1.21 15.26
C LEU A 26 7.85 0.50 14.72
N PHE A 27 7.64 -0.37 13.75
CA PHE A 27 8.72 -1.11 13.11
C PHE A 27 9.28 -0.31 11.94
N ASN A 28 8.41 0.19 11.08
CA ASN A 28 8.83 1.00 9.94
C ASN A 28 7.75 2.01 9.55
N LYS A 29 8.19 3.17 9.07
CA LYS A 29 7.33 4.18 8.45
C LYS A 29 7.95 4.61 7.13
N LEU A 30 7.25 4.32 6.04
CA LEU A 30 7.64 4.68 4.69
C LEU A 30 6.73 5.80 4.18
N THR A 31 7.34 6.79 3.55
CA THR A 31 6.62 7.82 2.80
C THR A 31 7.00 7.67 1.33
N LEU A 32 6.01 7.38 0.49
CA LEU A 32 6.16 7.32 -0.96
C LEU A 32 5.57 8.61 -1.55
N SER A 33 6.45 9.50 -1.98
CA SER A 33 6.10 10.63 -2.86
C SER A 33 5.96 10.15 -4.30
N ASP A 34 5.43 11.01 -5.18
CA ASP A 34 5.31 10.75 -6.62
C ASP A 34 4.55 9.45 -6.92
N VAL A 35 3.46 9.20 -6.18
CA VAL A 35 2.64 7.98 -6.27
C VAL A 35 2.24 7.64 -7.70
N CYS A 36 1.96 8.67 -8.51
CA CYS A 36 1.56 8.50 -9.90
C CYS A 36 2.67 7.98 -10.82
N ARG A 37 3.95 8.19 -10.47
CA ARG A 37 5.06 7.52 -11.16
C ARG A 37 4.94 6.00 -11.03
N TYR A 38 4.60 5.51 -9.83
CA TYR A 38 4.45 4.07 -9.59
C TYR A 38 3.17 3.50 -10.21
N ILE A 39 2.07 4.25 -10.20
CA ILE A 39 0.80 3.84 -10.84
C ILE A 39 0.99 3.71 -12.35
N ASN A 40 1.65 4.68 -12.98
CA ASN A 40 1.82 4.73 -14.43
C ASN A 40 3.02 3.88 -14.92
N ASP A 41 3.85 3.34 -14.02
CA ASP A 41 4.97 2.49 -14.39
C ASP A 41 4.49 1.08 -14.77
N GLN A 42 4.52 0.79 -16.07
CA GLN A 42 4.09 -0.49 -16.64
C GLN A 42 5.06 -1.64 -16.42
N LYS A 43 6.27 -1.37 -15.90
CA LYS A 43 7.35 -2.35 -15.69
C LYS A 43 7.81 -2.43 -14.23
N GLY A 44 7.28 -1.57 -13.36
CA GLY A 44 7.59 -1.57 -11.94
C GLY A 44 7.00 -2.77 -11.18
N ILE A 45 7.42 -2.92 -9.91
CA ILE A 45 7.00 -4.02 -9.02
C ILE A 45 5.47 -4.07 -8.84
N TRP A 46 4.81 -2.92 -8.91
CA TRP A 46 3.34 -2.78 -8.77
C TRP A 46 2.58 -2.83 -10.11
N ALA A 47 3.27 -2.96 -11.24
CA ALA A 47 2.66 -2.88 -12.57
C ALA A 47 1.60 -3.97 -12.78
N SER A 48 1.89 -5.21 -12.35
CA SER A 48 0.94 -6.33 -12.47
C SER A 48 -0.34 -6.09 -11.67
N PHE A 49 -0.23 -5.43 -10.50
CA PHE A 49 -1.39 -5.10 -9.68
C PHE A 49 -2.26 -4.05 -10.38
N PHE A 50 -1.71 -2.92 -10.83
CA PHE A 50 -2.48 -1.88 -11.50
C PHE A 50 -3.07 -2.33 -12.84
N LYS A 51 -2.36 -3.19 -13.59
CA LYS A 51 -2.88 -3.81 -14.84
C LYS A 51 -4.06 -4.75 -14.62
N SER A 52 -4.27 -5.26 -13.40
CA SER A 52 -5.41 -6.12 -13.09
C SER A 52 -6.68 -5.35 -12.71
N MET A 53 -6.63 -4.02 -12.76
CA MET A 53 -7.76 -3.16 -12.39
C MET A 53 -8.59 -2.77 -13.62
N GLU A 54 -9.92 -2.82 -13.48
CA GLU A 54 -10.87 -2.39 -14.48
C GLU A 54 -11.84 -1.33 -13.91
N PRO A 55 -12.07 -0.18 -14.58
CA PRO A 55 -11.36 0.27 -15.79
C PRO A 55 -9.89 0.64 -15.48
N ASP A 56 -9.08 0.87 -16.52
CA ASP A 56 -7.64 1.18 -16.39
C ASP A 56 -7.36 2.21 -15.29
N PHE A 57 -6.61 1.79 -14.27
CA PHE A 57 -6.22 2.63 -13.16
C PHE A 57 -4.91 3.33 -13.48
N HIS A 58 -5.00 4.59 -13.90
CA HIS A 58 -3.85 5.45 -14.19
C HIS A 58 -4.04 6.83 -13.58
N CYS A 59 -2.95 7.55 -13.35
CA CYS A 59 -3.03 8.96 -12.97
C CYS A 59 -3.26 9.87 -14.19
N PRO A 60 -3.93 11.02 -14.03
CA PRO A 60 -4.71 11.41 -12.85
C PRO A 60 -5.95 10.51 -12.65
N ILE A 61 -6.27 10.17 -11.40
CA ILE A 61 -7.27 9.15 -11.08
C ILE A 61 -8.66 9.75 -11.23
N LYS A 62 -9.43 9.22 -12.18
CA LYS A 62 -10.79 9.67 -12.46
C LYS A 62 -11.79 9.11 -11.45
N PRO A 63 -12.90 9.80 -11.20
CA PRO A 63 -14.02 9.21 -10.47
C PRO A 63 -14.53 7.95 -11.17
N GLY A 64 -14.68 6.86 -10.44
CA GLY A 64 -15.17 5.61 -10.99
C GLY A 64 -15.21 4.48 -9.98
N LEU A 65 -15.89 3.40 -10.35
CA LEU A 65 -15.82 2.13 -9.64
C LEU A 65 -14.70 1.30 -10.27
N TYR A 66 -13.61 1.14 -9.54
CA TYR A 66 -12.49 0.30 -9.94
C TYR A 66 -12.62 -1.08 -9.28
N LYS A 67 -12.46 -2.13 -10.07
CA LYS A 67 -12.45 -3.52 -9.61
C LYS A 67 -11.09 -4.11 -9.90
N PHE A 68 -10.56 -4.90 -8.98
CA PHE A 68 -9.33 -5.66 -9.18
C PHE A 68 -9.66 -7.14 -8.98
N GLN A 69 -9.27 -7.99 -9.93
CA GLN A 69 -9.53 -9.43 -9.90
C GLN A 69 -8.27 -10.20 -10.29
N ASN A 70 -8.03 -11.32 -9.60
CA ASN A 70 -6.85 -12.17 -9.82
C ASN A 70 -5.52 -11.39 -9.79
N SER A 71 -5.45 -10.36 -8.93
CA SER A 71 -4.29 -9.49 -8.82
C SER A 71 -3.12 -10.21 -8.16
N VAL A 72 -1.98 -10.18 -8.82
CA VAL A 72 -0.72 -10.70 -8.28
C VAL A 72 0.14 -9.52 -7.83
N VAL A 73 0.62 -9.61 -6.59
CA VAL A 73 1.56 -8.66 -6.00
C VAL A 73 2.86 -9.38 -5.73
N ASP A 74 3.96 -8.85 -6.26
CA ASP A 74 5.30 -9.32 -5.92
C ASP A 74 5.67 -8.82 -4.52
N LEU A 75 5.77 -9.76 -3.58
CA LEU A 75 6.12 -9.50 -2.17
C LEU A 75 7.63 -9.65 -1.91
N SER A 76 8.48 -9.67 -2.93
CA SER A 76 9.95 -9.73 -2.77
C SER A 76 10.50 -8.60 -1.90
N PHE A 77 9.85 -7.43 -1.88
CA PHE A 77 10.23 -6.35 -0.96
C PHE A 77 10.09 -6.73 0.53
N ALA A 78 9.26 -7.71 0.85
CA ALA A 78 8.97 -8.15 2.21
C ALA A 78 9.97 -9.20 2.74
N THR A 79 10.87 -9.75 1.90
CA THR A 79 11.80 -10.80 2.33
C THR A 79 12.84 -10.32 3.35
N ASN A 80 13.10 -9.02 3.41
CA ASN A 80 14.00 -8.43 4.42
C ASN A 80 13.32 -8.25 5.79
N PHE A 81 12.02 -8.51 5.91
CA PHE A 81 11.28 -8.37 7.16
C PHE A 81 11.28 -9.70 7.92
N PRO A 82 11.35 -9.69 9.26
CA PRO A 82 11.17 -10.89 10.07
C PRO A 82 9.70 -11.33 10.01
N LEU A 83 9.30 -12.04 8.94
CA LEU A 83 7.89 -12.34 8.65
C LEU A 83 7.18 -13.10 9.77
N GLU A 84 7.90 -13.92 10.53
CA GLU A 84 7.34 -14.77 11.59
C GLU A 84 7.60 -14.23 13.01
N GLY A 85 6.84 -14.75 13.99
CA GLY A 85 7.02 -14.44 15.42
C GLY A 85 6.27 -13.21 15.92
N TYR A 86 5.63 -12.45 15.03
CA TYR A 86 4.91 -11.22 15.36
C TYR A 86 3.59 -11.10 14.62
N ARG A 87 2.69 -10.25 15.16
CA ARG A 87 1.54 -9.73 14.42
C ARG A 87 1.88 -8.36 13.86
N TRP A 88 1.44 -8.08 12.65
CA TRP A 88 1.75 -6.84 11.94
C TRP A 88 0.51 -5.98 11.83
N GLN A 89 0.55 -4.77 12.38
CA GLN A 89 -0.50 -3.78 12.21
C GLN A 89 -0.01 -2.71 11.26
N THR A 90 -0.55 -2.68 10.04
CA THR A 90 -0.15 -1.72 9.01
C THR A 90 -1.27 -0.73 8.76
N SER A 91 -0.93 0.55 8.75
CA SER A 91 -1.79 1.63 8.27
C SER A 91 -1.22 2.20 6.98
N MET A 92 -2.07 2.41 5.99
CA MET A 92 -1.75 3.06 4.73
C MET A 92 -2.67 4.25 4.56
N LYS A 93 -2.10 5.42 4.27
CA LYS A 93 -2.85 6.64 4.03
C LYS A 93 -2.40 7.30 2.74
N LEU A 94 -3.35 7.71 1.91
CA LEU A 94 -3.11 8.50 0.71
C LEU A 94 -3.51 9.94 0.98
N TYR A 95 -2.65 10.87 0.60
CA TYR A 95 -2.88 12.30 0.69
C TYR A 95 -2.76 12.96 -0.67
N SER A 96 -3.62 13.94 -0.94
CA SER A 96 -3.27 15.03 -1.86
C SER A 96 -2.45 16.06 -1.10
N THR A 97 -1.30 16.44 -1.65
CA THR A 97 -0.42 17.46 -1.07
C THR A 97 -0.66 18.85 -1.66
N VAL A 98 -1.64 19.00 -2.55
CA VAL A 98 -2.21 20.31 -2.92
C VAL A 98 -2.73 20.98 -1.65
N LYS A 99 -2.39 22.25 -1.40
CA LYS A 99 -2.76 22.92 -0.15
C LYS A 99 -4.27 23.28 -0.15
N PRO A 100 -5.01 22.99 0.93
CA PRO A 100 -4.57 22.30 2.15
C PRO A 100 -4.44 20.79 1.94
N LYS A 101 -3.40 20.18 2.55
CA LYS A 101 -3.17 18.73 2.48
C LYS A 101 -4.43 17.99 2.90
N LYS A 102 -4.92 17.09 2.04
CA LYS A 102 -6.19 16.38 2.22
C LYS A 102 -5.97 14.88 2.24
N GLU A 103 -6.47 14.19 3.26
CA GLU A 103 -6.52 12.73 3.30
C GLU A 103 -7.59 12.25 2.30
N LEU A 104 -7.19 11.37 1.38
CA LEU A 104 -8.05 10.83 0.33
C LEU A 104 -8.47 9.39 0.61
N TYR A 105 -7.60 8.63 1.26
CA TYR A 105 -7.83 7.22 1.55
C TYR A 105 -7.06 6.82 2.81
N CYS A 106 -7.66 5.92 3.59
CA CYS A 106 -7.07 5.35 4.80
C CYS A 106 -7.45 3.86 4.87
N LEU A 107 -6.44 3.02 5.06
CA LEU A 107 -6.59 1.58 5.27
C LEU A 107 -5.82 1.19 6.52
N SER A 108 -6.41 0.32 7.32
CA SER A 108 -5.74 -0.35 8.43
C SER A 108 -5.89 -1.84 8.26
N SER A 109 -4.80 -2.59 8.42
CA SER A 109 -4.81 -4.05 8.36
C SER A 109 -4.07 -4.65 9.54
N GLN A 110 -4.49 -5.84 9.95
CA GLN A 110 -3.76 -6.70 10.86
C GLN A 110 -3.45 -7.99 10.13
N SER A 111 -2.17 -8.37 10.13
CA SER A 111 -1.69 -9.52 9.38
C SER A 111 -0.80 -10.40 10.25
N LEU A 112 -0.93 -11.72 10.08
CA LEU A 112 0.01 -12.71 10.60
C LEU A 112 0.65 -13.39 9.41
N MET A 113 1.97 -13.26 9.28
CA MET A 113 2.72 -13.85 8.17
C MET A 113 3.42 -15.12 8.63
N ARG A 114 3.47 -16.12 7.75
CA ARG A 114 4.13 -17.42 7.97
C ARG A 114 4.71 -17.90 6.65
N TRP A 115 5.87 -18.55 6.69
CA TRP A 115 6.43 -19.19 5.51
C TRP A 115 5.58 -20.40 5.14
N VAL A 116 5.12 -20.45 3.89
CA VAL A 116 4.40 -21.62 3.36
C VAL A 116 5.40 -22.72 2.95
N LYS A 117 6.58 -22.31 2.46
CA LYS A 117 7.76 -23.16 2.23
C LYS A 117 8.99 -22.36 2.63
N LYS A 118 9.78 -22.90 3.55
CA LYS A 118 11.11 -22.36 3.87
C LYS A 118 12.01 -22.75 2.69
N LEU A 119 12.58 -21.76 2.00
CA LEU A 119 13.66 -21.98 1.04
C LEU A 119 14.91 -22.46 1.79
#